data_AF-A0A0D0A126-F1
#
_entry.id   AF-A0A0D0A126-F1
#
_cell.length_a   1.000
_cell.length_b   1.000
_cell.length_c   1.000
_cell.angle_alpha   90.00
_cell.angle_beta   90.00
_cell.angle_gamma   90.00
#
_symmetry.space_group_name_H-M   'P 1'
#
loop_
_entity.id
_entity.type
_entity.pdbx_description
1 polymer ?
#
loop_
_entity_poly.entity_id
_entity_poly.type
_entity_poly.pdbx_seq_one_letter_code
_entity_poly.pdbx_strand_id
1 'polypeptide(L)' 'MADDVEQCRAALKRCPSDHSDRPTFLNNLAVSLGVRFTQRGVPSDLDESIELHRAALLLCPPGHSLRSLSLNNLA' A
#
# COMPACT_ATOMS: atom_id res chain seq x y z
N MET A 1 -1.92 -10.81 14.60
CA MET A 1 -0.56 -10.21 14.72
C MET A 1 0.47 -10.90 13.82
N ALA A 2 0.13 -12.01 13.18
CA ALA A 2 0.69 -12.37 11.88
C ALA A 2 -0.42 -12.14 10.82
N ASP A 3 -0.02 -11.78 9.60
CA ASP A 3 -0.77 -11.93 8.33
C ASP A 3 -1.53 -10.78 7.66
N ASP A 4 -1.70 -9.56 8.20
CA ASP A 4 -2.34 -8.48 7.40
C ASP A 4 -1.56 -8.17 6.10
N VAL A 5 -0.23 -8.24 6.19
CA VAL A 5 0.71 -8.07 5.06
C VAL A 5 0.60 -9.24 4.06
N GLU A 6 0.57 -10.49 4.53
CA GLU A 6 0.47 -11.65 3.64
C GLU A 6 -0.91 -11.77 3.00
N GLN A 7 -1.98 -11.45 3.73
CA GLN A 7 -3.34 -11.43 3.22
C GLN A 7 -3.50 -10.37 2.13
N CYS A 8 -2.95 -9.17 2.32
CA CYS A 8 -2.95 -8.12 1.29
C CYS A 8 -2.09 -8.50 0.07
N ARG A 9 -0.93 -9.14 0.25
CA ARG A 9 -0.12 -9.67 -0.88
C ARG A 9 -0.87 -10.76 -1.67
N ALA A 10 -1.53 -11.67 -0.97
CA ALA A 10 -2.34 -12.72 -1.59
C ALA A 10 -3.51 -12.12 -2.38
N ALA A 11 -4.17 -11.09 -1.84
CA ALA A 11 -5.22 -10.36 -2.56
C ALA A 11 -4.68 -9.69 -3.84
N LEU A 12 -3.53 -9.02 -3.77
CA LEU A 12 -2.91 -8.37 -4.94
C LEU A 12 -2.47 -9.34 -6.03
N LYS A 13 -2.06 -10.57 -5.68
CA LYS A 13 -1.75 -11.64 -6.66
C LYS A 13 -2.99 -12.16 -7.38
N ARG A 14 -4.16 -12.08 -6.76
CA ARG A 14 -5.44 -12.58 -7.32
C ARG A 14 -6.24 -11.48 -8.02
N CYS A 15 -5.87 -10.23 -7.81
CA CYS A 15 -6.54 -9.07 -8.37
C CYS A 15 -5.88 -8.66 -9.70
N PRO A 16 -6.60 -8.73 -10.84
CA PRO A 16 -6.11 -8.20 -12.11
C PRO A 16 -5.68 -6.73 -11.95
N SER A 17 -4.69 -6.29 -12.71
CA SER A 17 -4.18 -4.92 -12.67
C SER A 17 -5.23 -3.84 -12.97
N ASP A 18 -6.35 -4.23 -13.59
CA ASP A 18 -7.44 -3.36 -14.02
C ASP A 18 -8.59 -3.20 -13.00
N HIS A 19 -8.49 -3.85 -11.83
CA HIS A 19 -9.56 -3.79 -10.83
C HIS A 19 -9.58 -2.44 -10.10
N SER A 20 -10.74 -1.79 -10.05
CA SER A 20 -10.93 -0.47 -9.42
C SER A 20 -10.47 -0.39 -7.96
N ASP A 21 -10.54 -1.50 -7.22
CA ASP A 21 -10.12 -1.57 -5.81
C ASP A 21 -8.62 -1.81 -5.58
N ARG A 22 -7.85 -2.10 -6.64
CA ARG A 22 -6.39 -2.33 -6.55
C ARG A 22 -5.63 -1.22 -5.80
N PRO A 23 -5.85 0.09 -6.05
CA PRO A 23 -5.18 1.15 -5.28
C PRO A 23 -5.50 1.11 -3.78
N THR A 24 -6.70 0.69 -3.39
CA THR A 24 -7.09 0.53 -1.98
C THR A 24 -6.26 -0.55 -1.30
N PHE A 25 -6.11 -1.71 -1.94
CA PHE A 25 -5.30 -2.81 -1.41
C PHE A 25 -3.81 -2.44 -1.29
N LEU A 26 -3.28 -1.72 -2.28
CA LEU A 26 -1.90 -1.21 -2.24
C LEU A 26 -1.68 -0.25 -1.07
N ASN A 27 -2.60 0.70 -0.88
CA ASN A 27 -2.52 1.67 0.22
C ASN A 27 -2.60 0.99 1.59
N ASN A 28 -3.50 0.01 1.76
CA ASN A 28 -3.64 -0.70 3.03
C ASN A 28 -2.39 -1.51 3.36
N LEU A 29 -1.81 -2.21 2.37
CA LEU A 29 -0.56 -2.95 2.56
C LEU A 29 0.60 -2.00 2.94
N ALA A 30 0.68 -0.86 2.27
CA ALA A 30 1.70 0.15 2.56
C ALA A 30 1.60 0.68 3.99
N VAL A 31 0.39 0.97 4.48
CA VAL A 31 0.15 1.38 5.88
C VAL A 31 0.55 0.27 6.86
N SER A 32 0.16 -0.98 6.60
CA SER A 32 0.53 -2.12 7.45
C SER A 32 2.04 -2.31 7.55
N LEU A 33 2.77 -2.12 6.44
CA LEU A 33 4.23 -2.19 6.42
C LEU A 33 4.87 -1.00 7.16
N GLY A 34 4.31 0.20 7.05
CA GLY A 34 4.74 1.37 7.83
C GLY A 34 4.58 1.15 9.34
N VAL A 35 3.43 0.62 9.77
CA VAL A 35 3.21 0.24 11.19
C VAL A 35 4.18 -0.84 11.64
N ARG A 36 4.47 -1.82 10.78
CA ARG A 36 5.44 -2.88 11.09
C ARG A 36 6.87 -2.34 11.20
N PHE A 37 7.24 -1.38 10.35
CA PHE A 37 8.50 -0.66 10.45
C PHE A 37 8.61 0.10 11.77
N THR A 38 7.59 0.84 12.20
CA THR A 38 7.66 1.57 13.49
C THR A 38 7.77 0.63 14.69
N GLN A 39 7.23 -0.58 14.60
CA GLN A 39 7.33 -1.59 15.65
C GLN A 39 8.66 -2.36 15.65
N ARG A 40 9.21 -2.68 14.48
CA ARG A 40 10.35 -3.61 14.33
C ARG A 40 11.63 -2.97 13.84
N GLY A 41 11.57 -1.74 13.32
CA GLY A 41 12.71 -1.02 12.75
C GLY A 41 13.28 -1.65 11.48
N VAL A 42 12.52 -2.48 10.77
CA VAL A 42 12.99 -3.22 9.58
C VAL A 42 12.94 -2.31 8.34
N PRO A 43 14.07 -1.86 7.78
CA PRO A 43 14.08 -0.85 6.71
C PRO A 43 13.38 -1.33 5.44
N SER A 44 13.46 -2.63 5.14
CA SER A 44 12.79 -3.21 3.96
C SER A 44 11.26 -3.09 4.02
N ASP A 45 10.67 -3.07 5.22
CA ASP A 45 9.22 -2.83 5.36
C ASP A 45 8.88 -1.37 4.99
N LEU A 46 9.77 -0.42 5.29
CA LEU A 46 9.60 0.98 4.90
C LEU A 46 9.79 1.19 3.38
N ASP A 47 10.85 0.62 2.80
CA ASP A 47 11.08 0.71 1.35
C ASP A 47 9.89 0.17 0.56
N GLU A 48 9.35 -0.98 0.97
CA GLU A 48 8.19 -1.58 0.32
C GLU A 48 6.91 -0.77 0.53
N SER A 49 6.71 -0.16 1.70
CA SER A 49 5.61 0.78 1.95
C SER A 49 5.62 1.95 0.96
N ILE A 50 6.79 2.55 0.73
CA ILE A 50 6.97 3.68 -0.20
C ILE A 50 6.62 3.25 -1.63
N GLU A 51 7.14 2.11 -2.08
CA GLU A 51 6.90 1.61 -3.44
C GLU A 51 5.41 1.31 -3.68
N LEU A 52 4.71 0.79 -2.67
CA LEU A 52 3.27 0.53 -2.75
C LEU A 52 2.43 1.80 -2.79
N HIS A 53 2.77 2.82 -1.99
CA HIS A 53 2.10 4.12 -2.08
C HIS A 53 2.33 4.77 -3.45
N ARG A 54 3.54 4.67 -4.03
CA ARG A 54 3.81 5.12 -5.41
C ARG A 54 2.97 4.36 -6.44
N ALA A 55 2.88 3.04 -6.32
CA ALA A 55 2.04 2.22 -7.19
C ALA A 55 0.56 2.61 -7.10
N ALA A 56 0.04 2.90 -5.90
CA ALA A 56 -1.33 3.39 -5.72
C ALA A 56 -1.55 4.74 -6.41
N LEU A 57 -0.57 5.66 -6.34
CA LEU A 57 -0.62 6.95 -7.03
C LEU A 57 -0.60 6.83 -8.56
N LEU A 58 0.08 5.83 -9.11
CA LEU A 58 0.09 5.59 -10.55
C LEU A 58 -1.27 5.08 -11.07
N LEU A 59 -2.02 4.39 -10.22
CA LEU A 59 -3.35 3.86 -10.57
C LEU A 59 -4.49 4.85 -10.33
N CYS A 60 -4.28 5.87 -9.49
CA CYS A 60 -5.30 6.87 -9.16
C CYS A 60 -5.17 8.16 -10.00
N PRO A 61 -6.17 8.52 -10.82
CA PRO A 61 -6.16 9.78 -11.55
C PRO A 61 -6.18 11.00 -10.61
N PRO A 62 -5.75 12.19 -11.09
CA PRO A 62 -5.86 13.44 -10.34
C PRO A 62 -7.32 13.69 -9.90
N GLY A 63 -7.54 13.99 -8.63
CA GLY A 63 -8.89 14.20 -8.05
C GLY A 63 -9.49 12.96 -7.37
N HIS A 64 -8.86 11.79 -7.47
CA HIS A 64 -9.29 10.60 -6.74
C HIS A 64 -8.91 10.68 -5.25
N SER A 65 -9.84 10.38 -4.35
CA SER A 65 -9.66 10.48 -2.88
C SER A 65 -8.49 9.64 -2.35
N LEU A 66 -8.30 8.43 -2.90
CA LEU A 66 -7.14 7.58 -2.58
C LEU A 66 -5.79 8.21 -2.93
N ARG A 67 -5.74 9.11 -3.92
CA ARG A 67 -4.50 9.80 -4.29
C ARG A 67 -4.01 10.70 -3.16
N SER A 68 -4.93 11.45 -2.54
CA SER A 68 -4.61 12.31 -1.39
C SER A 68 -4.16 11.49 -0.18
N LEU A 69 -4.79 10.34 0.08
CA LEU A 69 -4.41 9.43 1.15
C LEU A 69 -2.98 8.88 0.96
N SER A 70 -2.67 8.38 -0.23
CA SER A 70 -1.32 7.88 -0.51
C SER A 70 -0.25 8.97 -0.49
N LEU A 71 -0.58 10.22 -0.89
CA LEU A 71 0.33 11.36 -0.74
C LEU A 71 0.57 11.72 0.73
N ASN A 72 -0.49 11.75 1.55
CA ASN A 72 -0.36 12.06 2.98
C ASN A 72 0.53 11.05 3.71
N ASN A 73 0.47 9.78 3.31
CA ASN A 73 1.27 8.71 3.92
C ASN A 73 2.71 8.65 3.38
N LEU A 74 3.04 9.41 2.32
CA LEU A 74 4.39 9.57 1.79
C LEU A 74 5.08 10.86 2.27
N ALA A 75 4.35 11.78 2.91
CA ALA A 75 4.84 13.06 3.40
C ALA A 75 5.50 12.92 4.78
#